data_AF-A0A7Y5N3E5-F1
#
_entry.id   AF-A0A7Y5N3E5-F1
#
_cell.length_a   1.000
_cell.length_b   1.000
_cell.length_c   1.000
_cell.angle_alpha   90.00
_cell.angle_beta   90.00
_cell.angle_gamma   90.00
#
_symmetry.space_group_name_H-M   'P 1'
#
loop_
_entity.id
_entity.type
_entity.pdbx_description
1 polymer ?
#
loop_
_entity_poly.entity_id
_entity_poly.type
_entity_poly.pdbx_seq_one_letter_code
_entity_poly.pdbx_strand_id
1 'polypeptide(L)'
;MSTTTVKLKDGDKGIAGYLKSLNKTQREIAESLHALIMKTLPKAEVRVKWGYPWYELNGGNVAYLAGVANRVNFGFPNGAELASDLLEGTGKGMRHIKVSSVEEIQSRSFAALLKEAAKLTESKAKKSATPATKTSAAAKPAKKAEAAPADSFTFDSVMAELKKRGTAQNVKIYKRHGATEPLFGVSFADLKELKKKIKTNHALAQKLWASKNADARNLAMMIADPDQFTSSEIDLWVKDLGNYGVCMMIGDLIGKTKFAHTKAETWIKSKDEWISQTGWTIVGGLALNPDSGLPDSYFEDRLKIIEKEIHGVKNYTRYAMNNALISIGARSEKLRKLAIAAAERIGRVHVDHGETGCKTPEAIPYIEKMWARKKK
;
A
#
# COMPACT_ATOMS: atom_id res chain seq x y z
N MET A 1 -6.97 17.76 -5.20
CA MET A 1 -6.97 18.23 -3.80
C MET A 1 -6.52 17.09 -2.90
N SER A 2 -5.64 17.36 -1.94
CA SER A 2 -4.96 16.33 -1.13
C SER A 2 -5.96 15.59 -0.22
N THR A 3 -6.02 14.25 -0.31
CA THR A 3 -6.87 13.38 0.51
C THR A 3 -6.20 12.94 1.81
N THR A 4 -5.22 13.69 2.30
CA THR A 4 -4.42 13.31 3.48
C THR A 4 -5.31 13.25 4.73
N THR A 5 -5.38 12.06 5.33
CA THR A 5 -6.03 11.81 6.62
C THR A 5 -5.11 12.25 7.77
N VAL A 6 -5.66 12.95 8.76
CA VAL A 6 -4.95 13.28 9.99
C VAL A 6 -4.83 12.02 10.84
N LYS A 7 -3.60 11.68 11.21
CA LYS A 7 -3.28 10.55 12.09
C LYS A 7 -2.47 11.03 13.27
N LEU A 8 -2.83 10.56 14.46
CA LEU A 8 -1.98 10.72 15.64
C LEU A 8 -0.67 9.94 15.43
N LYS A 9 0.49 10.57 15.70
CA LYS A 9 1.79 9.88 15.78
C LYS A 9 1.94 9.24 17.18
N ASP A 10 2.66 8.11 17.25
CA ASP A 10 2.68 7.15 18.36
C ASP A 10 2.75 7.74 19.79
N GLY A 11 2.07 7.05 20.71
CA GLY A 11 1.81 7.41 22.11
C GLY A 11 0.31 7.47 22.42
N ASP A 12 -0.15 6.86 23.52
CA ASP A 12 -1.57 6.83 23.89
C ASP A 12 -2.02 8.19 24.45
N LYS A 13 -2.33 9.13 23.55
CA LYS A 13 -2.84 10.47 23.91
C LYS A 13 -4.37 10.52 23.97
N GLY A 14 -5.05 9.39 23.80
CA GLY A 14 -6.50 9.27 23.84
C GLY A 14 -7.25 10.18 22.85
N ILE A 15 -8.57 10.29 23.02
CA ILE A 15 -9.43 11.15 22.21
C ILE A 15 -9.02 12.63 22.30
N ALA A 16 -8.62 13.11 23.49
CA ALA A 16 -8.20 14.49 23.69
C ALA A 16 -6.95 14.84 22.86
N GLY A 17 -5.97 13.94 22.78
CA GLY A 17 -4.79 14.11 21.93
C GLY A 17 -5.15 14.14 20.45
N TYR A 18 -6.11 13.31 20.04
CA TYR A 18 -6.60 13.30 18.66
C TYR A 18 -7.28 14.62 18.29
N LEU A 19 -8.21 15.11 19.10
CA LEU A 19 -8.92 16.37 18.86
C LEU A 19 -7.96 17.57 18.78
N LYS A 20 -6.92 17.59 19.63
CA LYS A 20 -5.85 18.61 19.57
C LYS A 20 -5.05 18.58 18.26
N SER A 21 -4.93 17.41 17.62
CA SER A 21 -4.21 17.27 16.35
C SER A 21 -4.99 17.76 15.12
N LEU A 22 -6.30 17.97 15.25
CA LEU A 22 -7.16 18.44 14.18
C LEU A 22 -7.09 19.95 14.02
N ASN A 23 -7.33 20.43 12.79
CA ASN A 23 -7.55 21.85 12.53
C ASN A 23 -8.89 22.31 13.16
N LYS A 24 -9.14 23.63 13.21
CA LYS A 24 -10.32 24.20 13.89
C LYS A 24 -11.64 23.57 13.42
N THR A 25 -11.91 23.59 12.12
CA THR A 25 -13.14 23.04 11.53
C THR A 25 -13.30 21.55 11.82
N GLN A 26 -12.25 20.76 11.61
CA GLN A 26 -12.28 19.32 11.90
C GLN A 26 -12.52 19.03 13.39
N ARG A 27 -11.93 19.84 14.28
CA ARG A 27 -12.06 19.69 15.72
C ARG A 27 -13.48 19.92 16.19
N GLU A 28 -14.11 21.01 15.75
CA GLU A 28 -15.50 21.35 16.09
C GLU A 28 -16.48 20.24 15.66
N ILE A 29 -16.29 19.70 14.46
CA ILE A 29 -17.08 18.57 13.93
C ILE A 29 -16.81 17.30 14.75
N ALA A 30 -15.54 16.96 15.00
CA ALA A 30 -15.16 15.75 15.72
C ALA A 30 -15.62 15.78 17.19
N GLU A 31 -15.59 16.94 17.85
CA GLU A 31 -16.12 17.15 19.21
C GLU A 31 -17.63 16.94 19.24
N SER A 32 -18.36 17.52 18.28
CA SER A 32 -19.82 17.37 18.17
C SER A 32 -20.23 15.92 17.90
N LEU A 33 -19.53 15.24 16.99
CA LEU A 33 -19.75 13.82 16.72
C LEU A 33 -19.35 12.93 17.90
N HIS A 34 -18.24 13.22 18.57
CA HIS A 34 -17.83 12.50 19.79
C HIS A 34 -18.91 12.59 20.87
N ALA A 35 -19.41 13.80 21.15
CA ALA A 35 -20.48 14.02 22.13
C ALA A 35 -21.76 13.25 21.75
N LEU A 36 -22.14 13.26 20.47
CA LEU A 36 -23.29 12.50 19.98
C LEU A 36 -23.10 10.98 20.16
N ILE A 37 -21.91 10.46 19.85
CA ILE A 37 -21.61 9.04 19.99
C ILE A 37 -21.66 8.62 21.45
N MET A 38 -21.01 9.36 22.35
CA MET A 38 -21.00 9.05 23.78
C MET A 38 -22.39 9.19 24.42
N LYS A 39 -23.21 10.14 23.96
CA LYS A 39 -24.62 10.25 24.38
C LYS A 39 -25.45 9.06 23.89
N THR A 40 -25.20 8.56 22.68
CA THR A 40 -25.97 7.47 22.07
C THR A 40 -25.54 6.10 22.59
N LEU A 41 -24.25 5.92 22.84
CA LEU A 41 -23.60 4.67 23.26
C LEU A 41 -22.79 4.93 24.54
N PRO A 42 -23.43 5.18 25.70
CA PRO A 42 -22.76 5.60 26.92
C PRO A 42 -21.80 4.54 27.50
N LYS A 43 -21.93 3.28 27.08
CA LYS A 43 -21.06 2.17 27.47
C LYS A 43 -19.90 1.93 26.50
N ALA A 44 -19.78 2.74 25.44
CA ALA A 44 -18.71 2.56 24.47
C ALA A 44 -17.36 2.99 25.05
N GLU A 45 -16.34 2.17 24.85
CA GLU A 45 -14.95 2.53 25.14
C GLU A 45 -14.33 3.23 23.93
N VAL A 46 -13.58 4.32 24.17
CA VAL A 46 -12.89 5.04 23.11
C VAL A 46 -11.42 4.65 23.10
N ARG A 47 -10.95 4.08 21.98
CA ARG A 47 -9.55 3.68 21.79
C ARG A 47 -8.99 4.32 20.53
N VAL A 48 -7.80 4.91 20.61
CA VAL A 48 -7.11 5.40 19.42
C VAL A 48 -6.40 4.23 18.76
N LYS A 49 -6.86 3.85 17.55
CA LYS A 49 -6.28 2.76 16.75
C LYS A 49 -6.05 3.25 15.33
N TRP A 50 -4.92 2.84 14.76
CA TRP A 50 -4.52 3.23 13.40
C TRP A 50 -4.44 4.76 13.16
N GLY A 51 -4.31 5.52 14.25
CA GLY A 51 -4.14 6.99 14.24
C GLY A 51 -5.42 7.80 14.45
N TYR A 52 -6.57 7.17 14.71
CA TYR A 52 -7.86 7.85 14.92
C TYR A 52 -8.69 7.16 16.03
N PRO A 53 -9.68 7.85 16.63
CA PRO A 53 -10.52 7.28 17.69
C PRO A 53 -11.55 6.30 17.13
N TRP A 54 -11.64 5.16 17.79
CA TRP A 54 -12.61 4.10 17.58
C TRP A 54 -13.48 3.96 18.81
N TYR A 55 -14.78 3.72 18.58
CA TYR A 55 -15.78 3.52 19.61
C TYR A 55 -16.15 2.06 19.63
N GLU A 56 -15.79 1.39 20.71
CA GLU A 56 -15.94 -0.04 20.90
C GLU A 56 -17.06 -0.32 21.88
N LEU A 57 -17.90 -1.31 21.58
CA LEU A 57 -18.94 -1.79 22.47
C LEU A 57 -18.88 -3.32 22.49
N ASN A 58 -18.83 -3.92 23.68
CA ASN A 58 -18.82 -5.37 23.87
C ASN A 58 -17.71 -6.08 23.05
N GLY A 59 -16.51 -5.47 22.97
CA GLY A 59 -15.36 -6.00 22.23
C GLY A 59 -15.41 -5.83 20.71
N GLY A 60 -16.45 -5.17 20.18
CA GLY A 60 -16.62 -4.91 18.76
C GLY A 60 -16.51 -3.42 18.39
N ASN A 61 -15.98 -3.13 17.20
CA ASN A 61 -15.90 -1.76 16.69
C ASN A 61 -17.24 -1.29 16.13
N VAL A 62 -17.79 -0.21 16.67
CA VAL A 62 -19.08 0.35 16.23
C VAL A 62 -18.87 1.51 15.25
N ALA A 63 -18.00 2.45 15.59
CA ALA A 63 -17.76 3.64 14.78
C ALA A 63 -16.32 4.17 14.93
N TYR A 64 -15.91 5.07 14.03
CA TYR A 64 -14.65 5.82 14.12
C TYR A 64 -14.80 7.25 13.57
N LEU A 65 -13.89 8.15 13.97
CA LEU A 65 -13.81 9.51 13.41
C LEU A 65 -12.45 9.73 12.76
N ALA A 66 -12.42 10.18 11.50
CA ALA A 66 -11.18 10.46 10.79
C ALA A 66 -11.23 11.85 10.10
N GLY A 67 -10.41 12.79 10.55
CA GLY A 67 -10.18 14.07 9.86
C GLY A 67 -9.51 13.86 8.50
N VAL A 68 -10.11 14.39 7.43
CA VAL A 68 -9.61 14.29 6.05
C VAL A 68 -9.79 15.65 5.37
N ALA A 69 -8.70 16.25 4.88
CA ALA A 69 -8.74 17.59 4.27
C ALA A 69 -9.47 18.62 5.18
N ASN A 70 -10.64 19.13 4.81
CA ASN A 70 -11.44 20.09 5.59
C ASN A 70 -12.73 19.49 6.18
N ARG A 71 -12.79 18.16 6.36
CA ARG A 71 -13.97 17.46 6.88
C ARG A 71 -13.60 16.34 7.85
N VAL A 72 -14.60 15.75 8.49
CA VAL A 72 -14.49 14.51 9.26
C VAL A 72 -15.28 13.41 8.57
N ASN A 73 -14.63 12.28 8.35
CA ASN A 73 -15.30 11.05 7.97
C ASN A 73 -15.80 10.37 9.26
N PHE A 74 -17.12 10.30 9.42
CA PHE A 74 -17.80 9.55 10.48
C PHE A 74 -18.09 8.14 9.99
N GLY A 75 -17.29 7.17 10.40
CA GLY A 75 -17.25 5.87 9.75
C GLY A 75 -17.78 4.71 10.57
N PHE A 76 -18.25 3.68 9.86
CA PHE A 76 -18.89 2.47 10.39
C PHE A 76 -18.24 1.24 9.75
N PRO A 77 -17.61 0.34 10.54
CA PRO A 77 -16.86 -0.82 10.01
C PRO A 77 -17.74 -1.81 9.24
N ASN A 78 -18.98 -1.99 9.71
CA ASN A 78 -20.00 -2.83 9.08
C ASN A 78 -21.02 -1.99 8.27
N GLY A 79 -20.62 -0.80 7.82
CA GLY A 79 -21.54 0.17 7.23
C GLY A 79 -22.25 -0.28 5.95
N ALA A 80 -21.69 -1.22 5.18
CA ALA A 80 -22.31 -1.74 3.96
C ALA A 80 -23.59 -2.54 4.22
N GLU A 81 -23.79 -3.00 5.46
CA GLU A 81 -24.97 -3.74 5.91
C GLU A 81 -25.95 -2.85 6.70
N LEU A 82 -25.66 -1.55 6.82
CA LEU A 82 -26.56 -0.60 7.45
C LEU A 82 -27.47 0.02 6.39
N ALA A 83 -28.76 0.12 6.69
CA ALA A 83 -29.74 0.70 5.79
C ALA A 83 -29.76 2.23 5.92
N SER A 84 -28.87 2.92 5.18
CA SER A 84 -28.86 4.38 5.16
C SER A 84 -28.29 4.95 3.86
N ASP A 85 -29.01 5.89 3.24
CA ASP A 85 -28.57 6.61 2.05
C ASP A 85 -27.48 7.67 2.33
N LEU A 86 -27.23 7.95 3.61
CA LEU A 86 -26.18 8.90 4.04
C LEU A 86 -24.77 8.29 3.96
N LEU A 87 -24.70 6.96 3.82
CA LEU A 87 -23.46 6.22 3.90
C LEU A 87 -22.73 6.16 2.56
N GLU A 88 -21.53 6.72 2.52
CA GLU A 88 -20.66 6.70 1.37
C GLU A 88 -19.53 5.68 1.53
N GLY A 89 -19.06 5.15 0.40
CA GLY A 89 -17.88 4.30 0.34
C GLY A 89 -18.07 3.13 -0.61
N THR A 90 -17.01 2.79 -1.34
CA THR A 90 -16.99 1.72 -2.34
C THR A 90 -16.29 0.45 -1.85
N GLY A 91 -15.87 0.41 -0.58
CA GLY A 91 -15.23 -0.75 0.04
C GLY A 91 -16.19 -1.90 0.34
N LYS A 92 -15.67 -3.10 0.61
CA LYS A 92 -16.49 -4.31 0.85
C LYS A 92 -17.35 -4.29 2.12
N GLY A 93 -17.05 -3.44 3.10
CA GLY A 93 -17.78 -3.42 4.39
C GLY A 93 -17.87 -2.04 5.03
N MET A 94 -16.78 -1.30 5.06
CA MET A 94 -16.76 0.01 5.70
C MET A 94 -17.54 1.05 4.87
N ARG A 95 -18.39 1.84 5.54
CA ARG A 95 -18.99 3.07 5.00
C ARG A 95 -18.71 4.23 5.94
N HIS A 96 -18.88 5.45 5.44
CA HIS A 96 -18.73 6.65 6.23
C HIS A 96 -19.67 7.75 5.75
N ILE A 97 -20.02 8.64 6.65
CA ILE A 97 -20.67 9.91 6.33
C ILE A 97 -19.56 10.96 6.29
N LYS A 98 -19.52 11.77 5.24
CA LYS A 98 -18.63 12.93 5.18
C LYS A 98 -19.36 14.10 5.85
N VAL A 99 -18.74 14.68 6.87
CA VAL A 99 -19.29 15.81 7.62
C VAL A 99 -18.33 16.97 7.48
N SER A 100 -18.75 18.03 6.80
CA SER A 100 -17.91 19.19 6.47
C SER A 100 -18.19 20.40 7.35
N SER A 101 -19.30 20.39 8.11
CA SER A 101 -19.63 21.39 9.14
C SER A 101 -20.49 20.79 10.26
N VAL A 102 -20.64 21.50 11.38
CA VAL A 102 -21.45 21.03 12.53
C VAL A 102 -22.94 21.01 12.19
N GLU A 103 -23.38 21.91 11.31
CA GLU A 103 -24.75 22.05 10.84
C GLU A 103 -25.22 20.83 10.02
N GLU A 104 -24.29 20.10 9.38
CA GLU A 104 -24.59 18.86 8.65
C GLU A 104 -24.86 17.67 9.59
N ILE A 105 -24.63 17.80 10.90
CA ILE A 105 -24.82 16.71 11.87
C ILE A 105 -26.32 16.49 12.11
N GLN A 106 -26.87 15.52 11.39
CA GLN A 106 -28.24 15.05 11.56
C GLN A 106 -28.36 14.17 12.82
N SER A 107 -28.34 14.80 13.99
CA SER A 107 -28.24 14.12 15.30
C SER A 107 -29.21 12.95 15.48
N ARG A 108 -30.47 13.07 15.02
CA ARG A 108 -31.46 11.99 15.11
C ARG A 108 -31.10 10.80 14.20
N SER A 109 -30.81 11.06 12.93
CA SER A 109 -30.46 10.04 11.93
C SER A 109 -29.15 9.35 12.29
N PHE A 110 -28.13 10.10 12.71
CA PHE A 110 -26.83 9.57 13.11
C PHE A 110 -26.93 8.72 14.38
N ALA A 111 -27.76 9.14 15.36
CA ALA A 111 -28.01 8.33 16.55
C ALA A 111 -28.76 7.03 16.23
N ALA A 112 -29.73 7.06 15.29
CA ALA A 112 -30.40 5.85 14.83
C ALA A 112 -29.41 4.88 14.18
N LEU A 113 -28.55 5.40 13.30
CA LEU A 113 -27.52 4.62 12.61
C LEU A 113 -26.49 4.02 13.58
N LEU A 114 -26.08 4.76 14.61
CA LEU A 114 -25.19 4.26 15.67
C LEU A 114 -25.81 3.10 16.45
N LYS A 115 -27.11 3.16 16.74
CA LYS A 115 -27.83 2.06 17.43
C LYS A 115 -27.92 0.82 16.55
N GLU A 116 -28.18 1.00 15.25
CA GLU A 116 -28.18 -0.10 14.29
C GLU A 116 -26.79 -0.73 14.15
N ALA A 117 -25.75 0.10 14.01
CA ALA A 117 -24.36 -0.34 13.96
C ALA A 117 -23.95 -1.11 15.22
N ALA A 118 -24.36 -0.65 16.42
CA ALA A 118 -24.10 -1.34 17.67
C ALA A 118 -24.75 -2.74 17.70
N LYS A 119 -26.05 -2.83 17.34
CA LYS A 119 -26.77 -4.12 17.26
C LYS A 119 -26.12 -5.08 16.26
N LEU A 120 -25.74 -4.57 15.09
CA LEU A 120 -25.10 -5.37 14.06
C LEU A 120 -23.75 -5.92 14.55
N THR A 121 -22.93 -5.06 15.15
CA THR A 121 -21.64 -5.44 15.73
C THR A 121 -21.80 -6.50 16.82
N GLU A 122 -22.78 -6.36 17.73
CA GLU A 122 -23.09 -7.39 18.74
C GLU A 122 -23.54 -8.71 18.12
N SER A 123 -24.41 -8.68 17.11
CA SER A 123 -24.91 -9.89 16.44
C SER A 123 -23.77 -10.68 15.80
N LYS A 124 -22.78 -9.98 15.22
CA LYS A 124 -21.60 -10.58 14.61
C LYS A 124 -20.63 -11.14 15.67
N ALA A 125 -20.45 -10.44 16.78
CA ALA A 125 -19.66 -10.93 17.91
C ALA A 125 -20.25 -12.22 18.52
N LYS A 126 -21.59 -12.31 18.62
CA LYS A 126 -22.30 -13.52 19.10
C LYS A 126 -22.21 -14.69 18.13
N LYS A 127 -22.30 -14.46 16.81
CA LYS A 127 -22.12 -15.51 15.79
C LYS A 127 -20.70 -16.09 15.78
N SER A 128 -19.70 -15.32 16.22
CA SER A 128 -18.33 -15.82 16.40
C SER A 128 -18.09 -16.56 17.74
N ALA A 129 -19.07 -16.61 18.64
CA ALA A 129 -18.95 -17.20 19.97
C ALA A 129 -19.95 -18.36 20.19
N THR A 130 -19.53 -19.59 19.90
CA THR A 130 -20.13 -20.86 20.41
C THR A 130 -18.96 -21.75 20.89
N PRO A 131 -19.09 -22.50 22.01
CA PRO A 131 -18.08 -22.42 23.07
C PRO A 131 -17.05 -23.56 23.06
N ALA A 132 -15.77 -23.22 23.30
CA ALA A 132 -14.79 -24.13 23.89
C ALA A 132 -14.63 -23.81 25.38
N THR A 133 -14.51 -24.88 26.15
CA THR A 133 -14.69 -25.03 27.58
C THR A 133 -13.76 -24.18 28.45
N LYS A 134 -14.29 -23.74 29.60
CA LYS A 134 -13.60 -22.97 30.64
C LYS A 134 -12.46 -23.77 31.27
N THR A 135 -11.27 -23.16 31.39
CA THR A 135 -10.46 -23.30 32.61
C THR A 135 -9.74 -21.98 32.95
N SER A 136 -9.80 -21.70 34.24
CA SER A 136 -9.31 -20.60 35.07
C SER A 136 -7.97 -19.93 34.74
N ALA A 137 -7.90 -18.66 35.14
CA ALA A 137 -6.81 -17.71 35.00
C ALA A 137 -5.57 -17.97 35.87
N ALA A 138 -4.38 -17.63 35.34
CA ALA A 138 -3.24 -17.11 36.08
C ALA A 138 -2.33 -16.29 35.12
N ALA A 139 -1.62 -15.30 35.66
CA ALA A 139 -1.07 -14.13 34.98
C ALA A 139 0.02 -14.38 33.91
N LYS A 140 0.07 -13.47 32.93
CA LYS A 140 1.04 -13.37 31.81
C LYS A 140 2.51 -13.33 32.26
N PRO A 141 3.40 -13.86 31.40
CA PRO A 141 4.43 -13.00 30.80
C PRO A 141 4.39 -13.03 29.27
N ALA A 142 4.98 -11.99 28.66
CA ALA A 142 4.92 -11.68 27.23
C ALA A 142 5.35 -12.85 26.32
N LYS A 143 4.44 -13.30 25.45
CA LYS A 143 4.73 -14.36 24.46
C LYS A 143 5.16 -13.76 23.12
N LYS A 144 6.41 -14.05 22.75
CA LYS A 144 6.96 -14.05 21.39
C LYS A 144 5.94 -14.67 20.43
N ALA A 145 5.69 -14.02 19.28
CA ALA A 145 4.73 -14.50 18.29
C ALA A 145 5.10 -15.91 17.82
N GLU A 146 4.34 -16.89 18.29
CA GLU A 146 4.42 -18.30 17.90
C GLU A 146 4.07 -18.41 16.41
N ALA A 147 4.96 -19.02 15.63
CA ALA A 147 4.76 -19.23 14.20
C ALA A 147 3.57 -20.18 13.99
N ALA A 148 2.71 -19.87 13.02
CA ALA A 148 1.66 -20.78 12.57
C ALA A 148 2.30 -22.09 12.07
N PRO A 149 1.62 -23.25 12.23
CA PRO A 149 2.16 -24.53 11.79
C PRO A 149 2.51 -24.51 10.30
N ALA A 150 3.62 -25.17 9.95
CA ALA A 150 4.30 -25.13 8.65
C ALA A 150 3.41 -25.53 7.45
N ASP A 151 2.26 -26.15 7.70
CA ASP A 151 1.37 -26.71 6.67
C ASP A 151 0.09 -25.89 6.39
N SER A 152 -0.08 -24.70 6.98
CA SER A 152 -1.31 -23.90 6.79
C SER A 152 -1.43 -23.16 5.44
N PHE A 153 -0.33 -23.02 4.70
CA PHE A 153 -0.28 -22.29 3.42
C PHE A 153 0.37 -23.13 2.32
N THR A 154 -0.36 -24.12 1.82
CA THR A 154 0.01 -24.88 0.63
C THR A 154 -0.28 -24.08 -0.64
N PHE A 155 0.29 -24.51 -1.78
CA PHE A 155 0.01 -23.88 -3.07
C PHE A 155 -1.50 -23.88 -3.36
N ASP A 156 -2.18 -25.01 -3.19
CA ASP A 156 -3.61 -25.13 -3.50
C ASP A 156 -4.47 -24.28 -2.58
N SER A 157 -4.17 -24.24 -1.27
CA SER A 157 -4.95 -23.42 -0.33
C SER A 157 -4.80 -21.93 -0.62
N VAL A 158 -3.58 -21.49 -0.99
CA VAL A 158 -3.32 -20.10 -1.37
C VAL A 158 -3.97 -19.74 -2.70
N MET A 159 -3.91 -20.61 -3.71
CA MET A 159 -4.56 -20.38 -5.00
C MET A 159 -6.09 -20.31 -4.85
N ALA A 160 -6.68 -21.17 -4.03
CA ALA A 160 -8.11 -21.13 -3.72
C ALA A 160 -8.51 -19.82 -3.02
N GLU A 161 -7.71 -19.36 -2.06
CA GLU A 161 -7.96 -18.11 -1.35
C GLU A 161 -7.78 -16.88 -2.25
N LEU A 162 -6.78 -16.88 -3.13
CA LEU A 162 -6.61 -15.84 -4.16
C LEU A 162 -7.85 -15.77 -5.06
N LYS A 163 -8.31 -16.93 -5.58
CA LYS A 163 -9.51 -17.01 -6.41
C LYS A 163 -10.74 -16.45 -5.69
N LYS A 164 -10.93 -16.81 -4.42
CA LYS A 164 -12.05 -16.33 -3.57
C LYS A 164 -12.03 -14.82 -3.35
N ARG A 165 -10.84 -14.21 -3.25
CA ARG A 165 -10.69 -12.76 -3.02
C ARG A 165 -10.80 -11.93 -4.28
N GLY A 166 -10.62 -12.57 -5.44
CA GLY A 166 -10.70 -11.96 -6.76
C GLY A 166 -12.05 -11.30 -7.06
N THR A 167 -12.05 -10.28 -7.90
CA THR A 167 -13.27 -9.58 -8.33
C THR A 167 -13.19 -9.19 -9.81
N ALA A 168 -14.32 -9.29 -10.52
CA ALA A 168 -14.40 -8.90 -11.93
C ALA A 168 -14.05 -7.42 -12.17
N GLN A 169 -14.34 -6.53 -11.21
CA GLN A 169 -13.96 -5.13 -11.29
C GLN A 169 -12.45 -4.94 -11.31
N ASN A 170 -11.72 -5.61 -10.41
CA ASN A 170 -10.26 -5.54 -10.40
C ASN A 170 -9.64 -6.18 -11.64
N VAL A 171 -10.22 -7.27 -12.15
CA VAL A 171 -9.78 -7.85 -13.43
C VAL A 171 -9.83 -6.81 -14.55
N LYS A 172 -10.94 -6.07 -14.68
CA LYS A 172 -11.07 -4.98 -15.67
C LYS A 172 -10.00 -3.91 -15.49
N ILE A 173 -9.75 -3.48 -14.25
CA ILE A 173 -8.73 -2.48 -13.94
C ILE A 173 -7.34 -2.99 -14.33
N TYR A 174 -6.96 -4.20 -13.88
CA TYR A 174 -5.63 -4.75 -14.16
C TYR A 174 -5.40 -5.00 -15.65
N LYS A 175 -6.42 -5.37 -16.41
CA LYS A 175 -6.34 -5.46 -17.88
C LYS A 175 -6.02 -4.11 -18.54
N ARG A 176 -6.58 -2.99 -18.06
CA ARG A 176 -6.21 -1.64 -18.53
C ARG A 176 -4.74 -1.29 -18.25
N HIS A 177 -4.15 -1.91 -17.23
CA HIS A 177 -2.73 -1.81 -16.91
C HIS A 177 -1.85 -2.87 -17.61
N GLY A 178 -2.42 -3.65 -18.54
CA GLY A 178 -1.71 -4.65 -19.34
C GLY A 178 -1.59 -6.03 -18.71
N ALA A 179 -2.29 -6.32 -17.61
CA ALA A 179 -2.30 -7.68 -17.06
C ALA A 179 -3.05 -8.65 -17.99
N THR A 180 -2.47 -9.84 -18.20
CA THR A 180 -3.03 -10.91 -19.02
C THR A 180 -3.60 -12.04 -18.17
N GLU A 181 -4.48 -12.84 -18.77
CA GLU A 181 -4.99 -14.07 -18.14
C GLU A 181 -3.87 -15.12 -18.01
N PRO A 182 -3.90 -15.98 -16.96
CA PRO A 182 -4.94 -16.06 -15.95
C PRO A 182 -4.80 -14.97 -14.87
N LEU A 183 -5.91 -14.32 -14.49
CA LEU A 183 -5.96 -13.45 -13.31
C LEU A 183 -7.33 -13.49 -12.61
N PHE A 184 -7.32 -13.45 -11.28
CA PHE A 184 -8.52 -13.42 -10.44
C PHE A 184 -8.96 -12.00 -10.08
N GLY A 185 -8.05 -11.02 -10.10
CA GLY A 185 -8.34 -9.63 -9.73
C GLY A 185 -8.34 -9.42 -8.20
N VAL A 186 -7.29 -9.86 -7.53
CA VAL A 186 -7.11 -9.73 -6.08
C VAL A 186 -6.57 -8.35 -5.75
N SER A 187 -7.13 -7.68 -4.74
CA SER A 187 -6.65 -6.34 -4.35
C SER A 187 -5.28 -6.40 -3.68
N PHE A 188 -4.44 -5.38 -3.82
CA PHE A 188 -3.17 -5.31 -3.08
C PHE A 188 -3.35 -5.27 -1.55
N ALA A 189 -4.52 -4.85 -1.04
CA ALA A 189 -4.82 -4.92 0.38
C ALA A 189 -4.97 -6.38 0.84
N ASP A 190 -5.71 -7.18 0.06
CA ASP A 190 -5.85 -8.61 0.26
C ASP A 190 -4.50 -9.35 0.14
N LEU A 191 -3.70 -9.04 -0.88
CA LEU A 191 -2.36 -9.62 -1.04
C LEU A 191 -1.45 -9.30 0.15
N LYS A 192 -1.54 -8.08 0.71
CA LYS A 192 -0.78 -7.69 1.91
C LYS A 192 -1.25 -8.44 3.16
N GLU A 193 -2.55 -8.72 3.28
CA GLU A 193 -3.08 -9.54 4.36
C GLU A 193 -2.55 -10.99 4.26
N LEU A 194 -2.59 -11.58 3.07
CA LEU A 194 -2.03 -12.91 2.82
C LEU A 194 -0.53 -12.95 3.09
N LYS A 195 0.24 -11.98 2.57
CA LYS A 195 1.66 -11.82 2.87
C LYS A 195 1.92 -11.77 4.38
N LYS A 196 1.10 -11.03 5.15
CA LYS A 196 1.29 -10.93 6.61
C LYS A 196 1.13 -12.29 7.31
N LYS A 197 0.23 -13.13 6.82
CA LYS A 197 -0.02 -14.47 7.37
C LYS A 197 1.06 -15.47 6.94
N ILE A 198 1.38 -15.49 5.64
CA ILE A 198 2.37 -16.41 5.03
C ILE A 198 3.80 -16.06 5.44
N LYS A 199 4.10 -14.75 5.57
CA LYS A 199 5.45 -14.18 5.74
C LYS A 199 6.36 -14.55 4.56
N THR A 200 7.67 -14.62 4.77
CA THR A 200 8.63 -15.06 3.75
C THR A 200 8.53 -16.57 3.57
N ASN A 201 8.31 -17.02 2.34
CA ASN A 201 8.29 -18.42 1.96
C ASN A 201 8.71 -18.55 0.48
N HIS A 202 10.01 -18.78 0.25
CA HIS A 202 10.59 -18.83 -1.10
C HIS A 202 10.07 -20.03 -1.92
N ALA A 203 9.95 -21.21 -1.31
CA ALA A 203 9.45 -22.40 -2.00
C ALA A 203 8.00 -22.22 -2.49
N LEU A 204 7.14 -21.61 -1.68
CA LEU A 204 5.78 -21.24 -2.11
C LEU A 204 5.80 -20.16 -3.19
N ALA A 205 6.68 -19.15 -3.07
CA ALA A 205 6.83 -18.11 -4.08
C ALA A 205 7.15 -18.70 -5.47
N GLN A 206 8.07 -19.66 -5.55
CA GLN A 206 8.41 -20.34 -6.81
C GLN A 206 7.19 -21.04 -7.43
N LYS A 207 6.41 -21.78 -6.62
CA LYS A 207 5.18 -22.44 -7.08
C LYS A 207 4.13 -21.44 -7.56
N LEU A 208 3.92 -20.35 -6.81
CA LEU A 208 2.99 -19.29 -7.19
C LEU A 208 3.42 -18.58 -8.48
N TRP A 209 4.72 -18.33 -8.65
CA TRP A 209 5.26 -17.73 -9.88
C TRP A 209 5.01 -18.61 -11.11
N ALA A 210 5.27 -19.91 -10.97
CA ALA A 210 5.09 -20.92 -12.01
C ALA A 210 3.63 -21.06 -12.48
N SER A 211 2.66 -20.71 -11.63
CA SER A 211 1.23 -20.75 -11.98
C SER A 211 0.82 -19.83 -13.13
N LYS A 212 1.69 -18.87 -13.51
CA LYS A 212 1.43 -17.79 -14.47
C LYS A 212 0.29 -16.84 -14.10
N ASN A 213 -0.43 -17.09 -13.01
CA ASN A 213 -1.52 -16.24 -12.57
C ASN A 213 -1.00 -14.89 -12.06
N ALA A 214 -1.54 -13.78 -12.56
CA ALA A 214 -1.01 -12.45 -12.26
C ALA A 214 -1.07 -12.12 -10.75
N ASP A 215 -2.17 -12.48 -10.07
CA ASP A 215 -2.32 -12.25 -8.63
C ASP A 215 -1.39 -13.14 -7.80
N ALA A 216 -1.22 -14.40 -8.22
CA ALA A 216 -0.29 -15.33 -7.60
C ALA A 216 1.17 -14.87 -7.75
N ARG A 217 1.57 -14.36 -8.91
CA ARG A 217 2.90 -13.77 -9.16
C ARG A 217 3.13 -12.52 -8.32
N ASN A 218 2.12 -11.66 -8.17
CA ASN A 218 2.21 -10.52 -7.27
C ASN A 218 2.45 -10.95 -5.83
N LEU A 219 1.73 -11.99 -5.35
CA LEU A 219 1.98 -12.56 -4.03
C LEU A 219 3.37 -13.21 -3.93
N ALA A 220 3.81 -13.93 -4.96
CA ALA A 220 5.12 -14.57 -5.03
C ALA A 220 6.23 -13.56 -4.79
N MET A 221 6.24 -12.44 -5.51
CA MET A 221 7.23 -11.38 -5.33
C MET A 221 7.20 -10.77 -3.92
N MET A 222 6.04 -10.79 -3.25
CA MET A 222 5.86 -10.25 -1.91
C MET A 222 6.37 -11.16 -0.79
N ILE A 223 6.42 -12.47 -1.02
CA ILE A 223 6.81 -13.51 -0.03
C ILE A 223 8.13 -14.20 -0.37
N ALA A 224 8.70 -13.97 -1.56
CA ALA A 224 9.98 -14.54 -1.95
C ALA A 224 11.11 -14.03 -1.03
N ASP A 225 12.03 -14.92 -0.70
CA ASP A 225 13.27 -14.58 -0.03
C ASP A 225 14.31 -14.13 -1.07
N PRO A 226 14.80 -12.87 -1.04
CA PRO A 226 15.81 -12.39 -1.97
C PRO A 226 17.15 -13.15 -1.87
N ASP A 227 17.51 -13.67 -0.68
CA ASP A 227 18.81 -14.31 -0.46
C ASP A 227 18.89 -15.73 -1.03
N GLN A 228 17.72 -16.36 -1.25
CA GLN A 228 17.61 -17.71 -1.81
C GLN A 228 17.58 -17.75 -3.34
N PHE A 229 17.41 -16.62 -4.02
CA PHE A 229 17.45 -16.61 -5.48
C PHE A 229 18.82 -17.02 -6.00
N THR A 230 18.81 -17.74 -7.12
CA THR A 230 19.94 -17.88 -8.02
C THR A 230 19.86 -16.88 -9.17
N SER A 231 20.99 -16.59 -9.81
CA SER A 231 21.05 -15.69 -10.97
C SER A 231 20.18 -16.19 -12.13
N SER A 232 20.09 -17.51 -12.34
CA SER A 232 19.31 -18.15 -13.39
C SER A 232 17.80 -18.10 -13.11
N GLU A 233 17.36 -18.30 -11.87
CA GLU A 233 15.95 -18.14 -11.49
C GLU A 233 15.46 -16.71 -11.73
N ILE A 234 16.29 -15.72 -11.41
CA ILE A 234 16.01 -14.31 -11.69
C ILE A 234 15.80 -14.09 -13.20
N ASP A 235 16.67 -14.66 -14.05
CA ASP A 235 16.52 -14.55 -15.50
C ASP A 235 15.25 -15.23 -16.01
N LEU A 236 14.89 -16.38 -15.43
CA LEU A 236 13.66 -17.09 -15.78
C LEU A 236 12.41 -16.27 -15.41
N TRP A 237 12.39 -15.65 -14.23
CA TRP A 237 11.28 -14.79 -13.84
C TRP A 237 11.18 -13.54 -14.73
N VAL A 238 12.31 -12.94 -15.11
CA VAL A 238 12.29 -11.72 -15.93
C VAL A 238 11.87 -11.98 -17.38
N LYS A 239 12.13 -13.16 -17.94
CA LYS A 239 11.63 -13.53 -19.29
C LYS A 239 10.11 -13.65 -19.37
N ASP A 240 9.47 -13.85 -18.23
CA ASP A 240 8.03 -14.08 -18.10
C ASP A 240 7.20 -12.79 -17.95
N LEU A 241 7.86 -11.63 -18.03
CA LEU A 241 7.24 -10.32 -17.84
C LEU A 241 6.48 -9.87 -19.08
N GLY A 242 5.37 -9.16 -18.85
CA GLY A 242 4.53 -8.65 -19.94
C GLY A 242 3.77 -7.36 -19.61
N ASN A 243 3.99 -6.76 -18.44
CA ASN A 243 3.39 -5.47 -18.08
C ASN A 243 4.29 -4.68 -17.13
N TYR A 244 4.16 -3.35 -17.19
CA TYR A 244 5.04 -2.43 -16.49
C TYR A 244 4.95 -2.55 -14.96
N GLY A 245 3.78 -2.89 -14.40
CA GLY A 245 3.56 -2.99 -12.96
C GLY A 245 4.34 -4.15 -12.33
N VAL A 246 4.32 -5.32 -13.00
CA VAL A 246 5.11 -6.48 -12.56
C VAL A 246 6.61 -6.22 -12.71
N CYS A 247 7.04 -5.51 -13.77
CA CYS A 247 8.45 -5.12 -13.96
C CYS A 247 8.96 -4.25 -12.80
N MET A 248 8.13 -3.32 -12.30
CA MET A 248 8.51 -2.51 -11.13
C MET A 248 8.64 -3.37 -9.87
N MET A 249 7.65 -4.23 -9.59
CA MET A 249 7.65 -5.09 -8.40
C MET A 249 8.82 -6.08 -8.39
N ILE A 250 9.12 -6.69 -9.53
CA ILE A 250 10.24 -7.64 -9.62
C ILE A 250 11.59 -6.91 -9.54
N GLY A 251 11.70 -5.71 -10.11
CA GLY A 251 12.88 -4.85 -9.95
C GLY A 251 13.16 -4.51 -8.49
N ASP A 252 12.11 -4.16 -7.72
CA ASP A 252 12.22 -3.90 -6.28
C ASP A 252 12.64 -5.13 -5.47
N LEU A 253 12.25 -6.33 -5.89
CA LEU A 253 12.66 -7.59 -5.28
C LEU A 253 14.12 -7.91 -5.63
N ILE A 254 14.47 -7.88 -6.91
CA ILE A 254 15.81 -8.19 -7.41
C ILE A 254 16.84 -7.20 -6.87
N GLY A 255 16.46 -5.93 -6.70
CA GLY A 255 17.28 -4.89 -6.09
C GLY A 255 17.75 -5.19 -4.65
N LYS A 256 17.13 -6.18 -3.98
CA LYS A 256 17.52 -6.66 -2.65
C LYS A 256 18.38 -7.92 -2.69
N THR A 257 18.63 -8.48 -3.86
CA THR A 257 19.47 -9.66 -4.04
C THR A 257 20.92 -9.25 -4.25
N LYS A 258 21.86 -10.16 -3.99
CA LYS A 258 23.28 -9.98 -4.33
C LYS A 258 23.58 -9.79 -5.83
N PHE A 259 22.61 -10.08 -6.70
CA PHE A 259 22.75 -9.96 -8.16
C PHE A 259 22.30 -8.60 -8.71
N ALA A 260 21.73 -7.73 -7.87
CA ALA A 260 21.11 -6.47 -8.30
C ALA A 260 22.01 -5.65 -9.24
N HIS A 261 23.26 -5.40 -8.85
CA HIS A 261 24.18 -4.60 -9.65
C HIS A 261 24.50 -5.26 -11.00
N THR A 262 24.92 -6.54 -11.00
CA THR A 262 25.26 -7.26 -12.24
C THR A 262 24.08 -7.36 -13.21
N LYS A 263 22.87 -7.58 -12.69
CA LYS A 263 21.66 -7.61 -13.52
C LYS A 263 21.33 -6.23 -14.08
N ALA A 264 21.43 -5.17 -13.27
CA ALA A 264 21.24 -3.80 -13.75
C ALA A 264 22.17 -3.46 -14.92
N GLU A 265 23.48 -3.76 -14.79
CA GLU A 265 24.48 -3.51 -15.84
C GLU A 265 24.17 -4.17 -17.18
N THR A 266 23.56 -5.35 -17.12
CA THR A 266 23.21 -6.13 -18.30
C THR A 266 21.89 -5.65 -18.89
N TRP A 267 20.88 -5.46 -18.03
CA TRP A 267 19.50 -5.26 -18.45
C TRP A 267 19.21 -3.86 -18.94
N ILE A 268 19.87 -2.81 -18.43
CA ILE A 268 19.69 -1.45 -18.97
C ILE A 268 20.08 -1.35 -20.45
N LYS A 269 20.91 -2.27 -20.95
CA LYS A 269 21.37 -2.36 -22.35
C LYS A 269 20.45 -3.23 -23.22
N SER A 270 19.43 -3.87 -22.64
CA SER A 270 18.53 -4.75 -23.38
C SER A 270 17.64 -3.96 -24.34
N LYS A 271 17.43 -4.52 -25.53
CA LYS A 271 16.42 -4.01 -26.50
C LYS A 271 15.00 -4.43 -26.12
N ASP A 272 14.85 -5.43 -25.26
CA ASP A 272 13.57 -5.82 -24.69
C ASP A 272 13.11 -4.78 -23.67
N GLU A 273 11.87 -4.31 -23.81
CA GLU A 273 11.34 -3.20 -23.01
C GLU A 273 11.24 -3.57 -21.53
N TRP A 274 10.75 -4.77 -21.23
CA TRP A 274 10.47 -5.23 -19.88
C TRP A 274 11.75 -5.52 -19.12
N ILE A 275 12.72 -6.14 -19.80
CA ILE A 275 14.07 -6.34 -19.26
C ILE A 275 14.73 -4.98 -18.98
N SER A 276 14.69 -4.06 -19.96
CA SER A 276 15.31 -2.74 -19.81
C SER A 276 14.65 -1.90 -18.71
N GLN A 277 13.31 -1.88 -18.65
CA GLN A 277 12.54 -1.25 -17.58
C GLN A 277 12.95 -1.82 -16.21
N THR A 278 13.07 -3.13 -16.09
CA THR A 278 13.46 -3.79 -14.84
C THR A 278 14.89 -3.39 -14.44
N GLY A 279 15.83 -3.36 -15.39
CA GLY A 279 17.19 -2.89 -15.17
C GLY A 279 17.24 -1.47 -14.60
N TRP A 280 16.52 -0.53 -15.20
CA TRP A 280 16.45 0.85 -14.72
C TRP A 280 15.74 1.00 -13.38
N THR A 281 14.75 0.15 -13.10
CA THR A 281 14.11 0.07 -11.78
C THR A 281 15.12 -0.34 -10.71
N ILE A 282 15.97 -1.34 -11.00
CA ILE A 282 17.04 -1.78 -10.09
C ILE A 282 18.06 -0.67 -9.86
N VAL A 283 18.46 0.08 -10.90
CA VAL A 283 19.35 1.25 -10.74
C VAL A 283 18.75 2.25 -9.74
N GLY A 284 17.46 2.55 -9.87
CA GLY A 284 16.76 3.44 -8.94
C GLY A 284 16.74 2.89 -7.50
N GLY A 285 16.51 1.59 -7.34
CA GLY A 285 16.56 0.91 -6.03
C GLY A 285 17.95 0.95 -5.39
N LEU A 286 19.01 0.67 -6.17
CA LEU A 286 20.40 0.77 -5.74
C LEU A 286 20.78 2.20 -5.32
N ALA A 287 20.28 3.21 -6.03
CA ALA A 287 20.53 4.62 -5.69
C ALA A 287 19.94 5.00 -4.33
N LEU A 288 18.75 4.49 -4.00
CA LEU A 288 18.08 4.74 -2.72
C LEU A 288 18.58 3.85 -1.57
N ASN A 289 19.31 2.78 -1.88
CA ASN A 289 19.85 1.87 -0.88
C ASN A 289 21.22 2.39 -0.37
N PRO A 290 21.33 2.84 0.90
CA PRO A 290 22.61 3.27 1.47
C PRO A 290 23.63 2.11 1.54
N ASP A 291 23.15 0.87 1.67
CA ASP A 291 23.98 -0.32 1.82
C ASP A 291 24.35 -0.96 0.46
N SER A 292 24.06 -0.26 -0.66
CA SER A 292 24.38 -0.76 -2.01
C SER A 292 25.88 -0.95 -2.27
N GLY A 293 26.75 -0.28 -1.51
CA GLY A 293 28.20 -0.31 -1.70
C GLY A 293 28.69 0.35 -3.00
N LEU A 294 27.79 0.94 -3.80
CA LEU A 294 28.14 1.57 -5.07
C LEU A 294 28.55 3.04 -4.87
N PRO A 295 29.65 3.49 -5.51
CA PRO A 295 30.08 4.88 -5.42
C PRO A 295 29.16 5.81 -6.21
N ASP A 296 29.14 7.09 -5.85
CA ASP A 296 28.36 8.10 -6.58
C ASP A 296 28.73 8.17 -8.07
N SER A 297 29.99 7.90 -8.43
CA SER A 297 30.45 7.85 -9.82
C SER A 297 29.68 6.85 -10.68
N TYR A 298 29.25 5.72 -10.12
CA TYR A 298 28.39 4.76 -10.81
C TYR A 298 27.09 5.43 -11.28
N PHE A 299 26.45 6.19 -10.39
CA PHE A 299 25.19 6.87 -10.67
C PHE A 299 25.37 8.10 -11.57
N GLU A 300 26.52 8.79 -11.49
CA GLU A 300 26.88 9.85 -12.44
C GLU A 300 26.90 9.34 -13.88
N ASP A 301 27.46 8.16 -14.11
CA ASP A 301 27.46 7.55 -15.43
C ASP A 301 26.05 7.14 -15.88
N ARG A 302 25.19 6.69 -14.96
CA ARG A 302 23.78 6.43 -15.26
C ARG A 302 23.02 7.71 -15.63
N LEU A 303 23.31 8.85 -14.99
CA LEU A 303 22.73 10.15 -15.36
C LEU A 303 23.09 10.56 -16.80
N LYS A 304 24.35 10.35 -17.22
CA LYS A 304 24.79 10.64 -18.59
C LYS A 304 24.02 9.83 -19.63
N ILE A 305 23.82 8.54 -19.36
CA ILE A 305 23.02 7.66 -20.22
C ILE A 305 21.57 8.14 -20.27
N ILE A 306 20.98 8.44 -19.11
CA ILE A 306 19.59 8.92 -19.03
C ILE A 306 19.42 10.19 -19.86
N GLU A 307 20.27 11.19 -19.65
CA GLU A 307 20.22 12.46 -20.35
C GLU A 307 20.28 12.29 -21.87
N LYS A 308 21.14 11.40 -22.36
CA LYS A 308 21.34 11.16 -23.78
C LYS A 308 20.19 10.38 -24.43
N GLU A 309 19.62 9.40 -23.75
CA GLU A 309 18.82 8.35 -24.39
C GLU A 309 17.32 8.37 -24.04
N ILE A 310 16.91 9.03 -22.95
CA ILE A 310 15.55 8.89 -22.38
C ILE A 310 14.42 9.14 -23.39
N HIS A 311 14.56 10.10 -24.30
CA HIS A 311 13.51 10.38 -25.30
C HIS A 311 13.47 9.37 -26.45
N GLY A 312 14.57 8.65 -26.70
CA GLY A 312 14.69 7.68 -27.79
C GLY A 312 14.36 6.23 -27.40
N VAL A 313 14.24 5.92 -26.10
CA VAL A 313 13.90 4.57 -25.63
C VAL A 313 12.40 4.28 -25.67
N LYS A 314 12.04 3.01 -25.49
CA LYS A 314 10.65 2.54 -25.41
C LYS A 314 9.90 3.15 -24.21
N ASN A 315 8.57 3.11 -24.27
CA ASN A 315 7.68 3.87 -23.40
C ASN A 315 7.90 3.63 -21.89
N TYR A 316 7.92 2.39 -21.44
CA TYR A 316 8.08 2.06 -20.03
C TYR A 316 9.54 2.01 -19.59
N THR A 317 10.48 1.76 -20.51
CA THR A 317 11.91 2.03 -20.26
C THR A 317 12.14 3.50 -19.92
N ARG A 318 11.53 4.42 -20.69
CA ARG A 318 11.56 5.87 -20.43
C ARG A 318 11.02 6.21 -19.05
N TYR A 319 9.90 5.61 -18.67
CA TYR A 319 9.32 5.78 -17.35
C TYR A 319 10.27 5.35 -16.23
N ALA A 320 10.90 4.19 -16.36
CA ALA A 320 11.88 3.70 -15.40
C ALA A 320 13.14 4.57 -15.35
N MET A 321 13.63 5.07 -16.49
CA MET A 321 14.75 6.02 -16.55
C MET A 321 14.43 7.34 -15.82
N ASN A 322 13.22 7.89 -16.01
CA ASN A 322 12.79 9.08 -15.27
C ASN A 322 12.72 8.84 -13.75
N ASN A 323 12.24 7.66 -13.33
CA ASN A 323 12.22 7.31 -11.90
C ASN A 323 13.64 7.06 -11.36
N ALA A 324 14.53 6.46 -12.14
CA ALA A 324 15.94 6.28 -11.78
C ALA A 324 16.65 7.64 -11.62
N LEU A 325 16.43 8.58 -12.52
CA LEU A 325 16.91 9.97 -12.43
C LEU A 325 16.50 10.62 -11.09
N ILE A 326 15.22 10.49 -10.73
CA ILE A 326 14.70 11.00 -9.46
C ILE A 326 15.39 10.33 -8.26
N SER A 327 15.49 9.00 -8.26
CA SER A 327 16.11 8.23 -7.20
C SER A 327 17.60 8.57 -7.02
N ILE A 328 18.32 8.73 -8.12
CA ILE A 328 19.73 9.17 -8.12
C ILE A 328 19.83 10.57 -7.51
N GLY A 329 18.99 11.51 -7.94
CA GLY A 329 18.94 12.86 -7.39
C GLY A 329 18.60 12.91 -5.90
N ALA A 330 17.96 11.88 -5.35
CA ALA A 330 17.64 11.77 -3.93
C ALA A 330 18.76 11.16 -3.08
N ARG A 331 19.83 10.62 -3.69
CA ARG A 331 20.89 9.88 -2.99
C ARG A 331 21.80 10.78 -2.15
N SER A 332 22.54 11.68 -2.81
CA SER A 332 23.55 12.56 -2.20
C SER A 332 23.41 13.99 -2.72
N GLU A 333 23.97 14.98 -2.02
CA GLU A 333 23.91 16.38 -2.47
C GLU A 333 24.59 16.60 -3.82
N LYS A 334 25.70 15.89 -4.07
CA LYS A 334 26.40 15.91 -5.36
C LYS A 334 25.46 15.43 -6.47
N LEU A 335 24.87 14.25 -6.30
CA LEU A 335 23.98 13.66 -7.29
C LEU A 335 22.67 14.42 -7.45
N ARG A 336 22.18 15.09 -6.39
CA ARG A 336 21.04 16.01 -6.48
C ARG A 336 21.30 17.11 -7.51
N LYS A 337 22.44 17.81 -7.39
CA LYS A 337 22.81 18.89 -8.32
C LYS A 337 22.92 18.39 -9.75
N LEU A 338 23.58 17.24 -9.94
CA LEU A 338 23.77 16.64 -11.27
C LEU A 338 22.45 16.15 -11.89
N ALA A 339 21.59 15.50 -11.10
CA ALA A 339 20.29 15.01 -11.57
C ALA A 339 19.32 16.15 -11.91
N ILE A 340 19.33 17.26 -11.15
CA ILE A 340 18.53 18.45 -11.48
C ILE A 340 19.01 19.06 -12.80
N ALA A 341 20.32 19.26 -12.95
CA ALA A 341 20.88 19.82 -14.18
C ALA A 341 20.60 18.91 -15.40
N ALA A 342 20.68 17.59 -15.24
CA ALA A 342 20.29 16.64 -16.27
C ALA A 342 18.78 16.74 -16.59
N ALA A 343 17.92 16.81 -15.57
CA ALA A 343 16.49 16.96 -15.74
C ALA A 343 16.09 18.25 -16.48
N GLU A 344 16.80 19.35 -16.25
CA GLU A 344 16.62 20.61 -16.98
C GLU A 344 16.92 20.44 -18.47
N ARG A 345 18.03 19.77 -18.81
CA ARG A 345 18.42 19.49 -20.20
C ARG A 345 17.49 18.47 -20.89
N ILE A 346 17.03 17.46 -20.16
CA ILE A 346 16.05 16.48 -20.64
C ILE A 346 14.71 17.15 -20.93
N GLY A 347 14.27 18.07 -20.06
CA GLY A 347 12.96 18.67 -20.14
C GLY A 347 11.82 17.69 -19.81
N ARG A 348 10.63 17.91 -20.40
CA ARG A 348 9.43 17.15 -20.06
C ARG A 348 9.50 15.71 -20.61
N VAL A 349 9.37 14.73 -19.73
CA VAL A 349 9.29 13.30 -20.10
C VAL A 349 7.83 12.87 -20.27
N HIS A 350 7.47 12.43 -21.48
CA HIS A 350 6.15 11.89 -21.78
C HIS A 350 6.13 10.36 -21.78
N VAL A 351 5.18 9.76 -21.06
CA VAL A 351 4.94 8.31 -21.05
C VAL A 351 3.45 8.12 -21.27
N ASP A 352 3.11 7.24 -22.19
CA ASP A 352 1.75 6.77 -22.38
C ASP A 352 1.39 5.78 -21.27
N HIS A 353 0.39 6.12 -20.47
CA HIS A 353 -0.10 5.28 -19.37
C HIS A 353 -1.38 4.52 -19.75
N GLY A 354 -1.77 4.52 -21.03
CA GLY A 354 -3.01 3.93 -21.52
C GLY A 354 -4.25 4.57 -20.90
N GLU A 355 -5.33 3.80 -20.78
CA GLU A 355 -6.61 4.22 -20.20
C GLU A 355 -6.58 4.27 -18.66
N THR A 356 -5.57 4.93 -18.09
CA THR A 356 -5.36 4.99 -16.65
C THR A 356 -5.19 6.44 -16.18
N GLY A 357 -5.43 6.68 -14.89
CA GLY A 357 -5.17 7.99 -14.27
C GLY A 357 -3.70 8.22 -13.88
N CYS A 358 -2.78 7.33 -14.28
CA CYS A 358 -1.37 7.41 -13.92
C CYS A 358 -0.69 8.62 -14.60
N LYS A 359 0.30 9.19 -13.91
CA LYS A 359 1.04 10.36 -14.39
C LYS A 359 2.54 10.12 -14.23
N THR A 360 3.30 10.56 -15.22
CA THR A 360 4.76 10.64 -15.11
C THR A 360 5.12 11.76 -14.14
N PRO A 361 5.91 11.49 -13.09
CA PRO A 361 6.36 12.53 -12.17
C PRO A 361 7.35 13.46 -12.87
N GLU A 362 7.21 14.76 -12.65
CA GLU A 362 8.23 15.74 -13.02
C GLU A 362 9.45 15.55 -12.12
N ALA A 363 10.62 15.37 -12.72
CA ALA A 363 11.81 14.95 -11.98
C ALA A 363 12.25 15.97 -10.92
N ILE A 364 12.40 17.25 -11.31
CA ILE A 364 12.91 18.30 -10.41
C ILE A 364 11.99 18.51 -9.19
N PRO A 365 10.67 18.75 -9.33
CA PRO A 365 9.82 18.93 -8.17
C PRO A 365 9.77 17.70 -7.26
N TYR A 366 9.90 16.49 -7.84
CA TYR A 366 9.88 15.26 -7.06
C TYR A 366 11.19 15.06 -6.27
N ILE A 367 12.34 15.32 -6.88
CA ILE A 367 13.65 15.32 -6.18
C ILE A 367 13.60 16.28 -5.00
N GLU A 368 13.18 17.54 -5.23
CA GLU A 368 13.08 18.55 -4.18
C GLU A 368 12.15 18.13 -3.04
N LYS A 369 11.00 17.53 -3.38
CA LYS A 369 10.06 16.98 -2.40
C LYS A 369 10.68 15.84 -1.57
N MET A 370 11.51 14.99 -2.15
CA MET A 370 12.21 13.93 -1.40
C MET A 370 13.22 14.52 -0.41
N TRP A 371 13.97 15.54 -0.82
CA TRP A 371 14.92 16.24 0.06
C TRP A 371 14.23 17.00 1.19
N ALA A 372 13.11 17.66 0.92
CA ALA A 372 12.32 18.34 1.96
C ALA A 372 11.81 17.38 3.05
N ARG A 373 11.60 16.11 2.72
CA ARG A 373 11.20 15.07 3.69
C ARG A 373 12.35 14.58 4.56
N LYS A 374 13.60 14.60 4.07
CA LYS A 374 14.80 14.20 4.82
C LYS A 374 15.22 15.22 5.88
N LYS A 375 14.81 16.48 5.74
CA LYS A 375 15.09 17.56 6.70
C LYS A 375 14.14 17.57 7.91
N LYS A 376 13.14 16.69 7.95
CA LYS A 376 12.16 16.54 9.04
C LYS A 376 12.42 15.25 9.79
#